data_AF-A0A2G4IV24-F1
#
_entry.id   AF-A0A2G4IV24-F1
#
_cell.length_a   1.000
_cell.length_b   1.000
_cell.length_c   1.000
_cell.angle_alpha   90.00
_cell.angle_beta   90.00
_cell.angle_gamma   90.00
#
_symmetry.space_group_name_H-M   'P 1'
#
loop_
_entity.id
_entity.type
_entity.pdbx_description
1 polymer ?
#
loop_
_entity_poly.entity_id
_entity_poly.type
_entity_poly.pdbx_seq_one_letter_code
_entity_poly.pdbx_strand_id
1 'polypeptide(L)'
;MTFVYLDIRGKSDRFLGRQTPLRAAADLFHSPPPLPQSCPATSRRVERRATGPRSGGGCRRAAGLGLGLGGKPPAANRSGQPVRHNRNRLPIYDPANPTSRADLRKASIPVFLCPSDTKGPTDSGSGFFTIGTDDGAEETTVNGQLYHFVDGEPFVPLCDVGKSNYVGVYGTTEVDESPAEGNGIFFRNSRVAFHNILDGTSHTVMIGERHAKYGCSTWAGVVAGSKAQRVRNVGVGDHTPNNPEHHFDDFTSQHPAGVHFVFGDASVRRLNDAIDESVYESLCTRQGGEVGVAE
;
A
#
# COMPACT_ATOMS: atom_id res chain seq x y z
N MET A 1 -18.02 -8.15 12.66
CA MET A 1 -17.08 -7.22 11.99
C MET A 1 -16.25 -8.07 11.03
N THR A 2 -16.18 -7.73 9.74
CA THR A 2 -15.39 -8.46 8.74
C THR A 2 -14.15 -7.64 8.46
N PHE A 3 -12.96 -8.20 8.70
CA PHE A 3 -11.72 -7.57 8.25
C PHE A 3 -11.60 -7.83 6.75
N VAL A 4 -11.52 -6.76 5.96
CA VAL A 4 -11.43 -6.84 4.50
C VAL A 4 -10.03 -6.37 4.11
N TYR A 5 -9.19 -7.31 3.67
CA TYR A 5 -8.02 -6.97 2.88
C TYR A 5 -8.51 -6.52 1.49
N LEU A 6 -8.42 -5.21 1.22
CA LEU A 6 -8.88 -4.64 -0.02
C LEU A 6 -7.75 -4.70 -1.06
N ASP A 7 -7.77 -5.74 -1.89
CA ASP A 7 -7.21 -5.63 -3.24
C ASP A 7 -8.07 -4.60 -3.99
N ILE A 8 -7.48 -3.55 -4.58
CA ILE A 8 -8.20 -2.52 -5.34
C ILE A 8 -8.68 -3.08 -6.70
N ARG A 9 -8.92 -4.39 -6.79
CA ARG A 9 -9.64 -5.03 -7.89
C ARG A 9 -11.13 -5.00 -7.61
N GLY A 10 -11.82 -4.10 -8.30
CA GLY A 10 -13.27 -3.99 -8.29
C GLY A 10 -13.95 -5.33 -8.56
N LYS A 11 -14.75 -5.79 -7.60
CA LYS A 11 -15.65 -6.95 -7.73
C LYS A 11 -16.65 -6.75 -8.87
N SER A 12 -16.88 -7.80 -9.65
CA SER A 12 -18.24 -8.35 -9.80
C SER A 12 -18.19 -9.70 -10.54
N ASP A 13 -18.56 -10.78 -9.87
CA ASP A 13 -19.35 -11.83 -10.51
C ASP A 13 -20.79 -11.73 -9.99
N ARG A 14 -21.71 -11.79 -10.95
CA ARG A 14 -23.14 -11.61 -10.79
C ARG A 14 -23.75 -12.86 -10.19
N PHE A 15 -24.64 -12.71 -9.20
CA PHE A 15 -25.76 -13.62 -9.02
C PHE A 15 -27.04 -12.82 -8.76
N LEU A 16 -28.07 -13.16 -9.55
CA LEU A 16 -29.41 -12.59 -9.47
C LEU A 16 -30.09 -12.95 -8.15
N GLY A 17 -30.75 -11.97 -7.51
CA GLY A 17 -31.62 -12.23 -6.37
C GLY A 17 -32.20 -10.94 -5.77
N ARG A 18 -33.41 -10.58 -6.22
CA ARG A 18 -34.42 -9.66 -5.66
C ARG A 18 -33.95 -8.59 -4.65
N GLN A 19 -34.01 -7.33 -5.08
CA GLN A 19 -34.05 -6.16 -4.21
C GLN A 19 -35.43 -5.99 -3.58
N THR A 20 -35.47 -5.80 -2.26
CA THR A 20 -36.58 -5.15 -1.54
C THR A 20 -36.00 -3.87 -0.92
N PRO A 21 -36.56 -2.67 -1.15
CA PRO A 21 -35.98 -1.44 -0.61
C PRO A 21 -36.53 -1.17 0.79
N LEU A 22 -35.67 -1.08 1.80
CA LEU A 22 -35.99 -0.42 3.06
C LEU A 22 -35.49 1.03 3.00
N ARG A 23 -36.45 1.95 3.15
CA ARG A 23 -36.24 3.40 3.26
C ARG A 23 -35.72 3.76 4.67
N ALA A 24 -35.02 4.90 4.68
CA ALA A 24 -34.87 5.88 5.75
C ALA A 24 -33.95 5.54 6.94
N ALA A 25 -32.84 6.29 7.02
CA ALA A 25 -32.61 7.28 8.10
C ALA A 25 -31.31 8.05 7.76
N ALA A 26 -31.44 9.19 7.11
CA ALA A 26 -30.39 10.19 7.02
C ALA A 26 -30.97 11.45 7.66
N ASP A 27 -30.59 11.70 8.91
CA ASP A 27 -30.65 13.01 9.53
C ASP A 27 -29.71 13.01 10.73
N LEU A 28 -29.15 14.20 11.02
CA LEU A 28 -28.18 14.54 12.06
C LEU A 28 -26.71 14.35 11.66
N PHE A 29 -26.15 15.34 10.96
CA PHE A 29 -25.01 16.12 11.49
C PHE A 29 -24.98 17.50 10.80
N HIS A 30 -24.93 18.54 11.64
CA HIS A 30 -24.90 19.96 11.27
C HIS A 30 -23.71 20.33 10.38
N SER A 31 -23.97 21.10 9.33
CA SER A 31 -22.96 21.84 8.57
C SER A 31 -22.41 23.01 9.39
N PRO A 32 -21.08 23.27 9.39
CA PRO A 32 -20.54 24.52 9.93
C PRO A 32 -20.76 25.70 8.95
N PRO A 33 -20.92 26.94 9.45
CA PRO A 33 -21.22 28.12 8.63
C PRO A 33 -19.98 28.65 7.87
N PRO A 34 -20.17 29.40 6.76
CA PRO A 34 -19.08 29.94 5.96
C PRO A 34 -18.45 31.17 6.63
N LEU A 35 -17.13 31.29 6.53
CA LEU A 35 -16.39 32.50 6.94
C LEU A 35 -16.56 33.62 5.89
N PRO A 36 -16.64 34.89 6.33
CA PRO A 36 -17.01 36.00 5.45
C PRO A 36 -15.85 36.50 4.58
N GLN A 37 -16.20 36.85 3.35
CA GLN A 37 -15.38 37.61 2.40
C GLN A 37 -15.30 39.07 2.84
N SER A 38 -14.11 39.67 2.77
CA SER A 38 -13.97 41.12 2.60
C SER A 38 -12.86 41.43 1.60
N CYS A 39 -13.17 42.38 0.71
CA CYS A 39 -12.43 42.85 -0.46
C CYS A 39 -11.85 44.26 -0.15
N PRO A 40 -11.28 45.00 -1.11
CA PRO A 40 -9.88 45.00 -1.56
C PRO A 40 -9.10 46.25 -1.07
N ALA A 41 -7.77 46.15 -0.99
CA ALA A 41 -6.90 47.31 -0.87
C ALA A 41 -6.09 47.51 -2.17
N THR A 42 -6.26 48.70 -2.71
CA THR A 42 -5.62 49.29 -3.87
C THR A 42 -4.12 49.53 -3.64
N SER A 43 -3.28 49.30 -4.64
CA SER A 43 -2.33 50.32 -5.14
C SER A 43 -1.48 49.85 -6.33
N ARG A 44 -1.56 50.68 -7.39
CA ARG A 44 -0.49 51.13 -8.29
C ARG A 44 0.17 50.12 -9.25
N ARG A 45 -0.47 50.07 -10.41
CA ARG A 45 0.08 50.10 -11.78
C ARG A 45 1.45 50.79 -11.91
N VAL A 46 2.44 50.08 -12.44
CA VAL A 46 3.51 50.65 -13.29
C VAL A 46 3.62 49.78 -14.53
N GLU A 47 3.00 50.25 -15.61
CA GLU A 47 3.26 49.79 -16.97
C GLU A 47 4.60 50.38 -17.42
N ARG A 48 5.52 49.53 -17.89
CA ARG A 48 6.56 49.97 -18.84
C ARG A 48 6.36 49.22 -20.15
N ARG A 49 5.96 50.03 -21.13
CA ARG A 49 5.81 49.79 -22.55
C ARG A 49 7.21 49.64 -23.17
N ALA A 50 7.44 48.61 -23.97
CA ALA A 50 8.53 48.58 -24.94
C ALA A 50 8.01 48.02 -26.27
N THR A 51 8.41 48.70 -27.34
CA THR A 51 7.82 48.73 -28.68
C THR A 51 8.69 47.99 -29.70
N GLY A 52 8.08 47.05 -30.45
CA GLY A 52 8.37 46.68 -31.85
C GLY A 52 9.66 45.91 -32.19
N PRO A 53 9.84 45.42 -33.45
CA PRO A 53 8.88 45.33 -34.56
C PRO A 53 8.69 43.89 -35.12
N ARG A 54 7.69 43.78 -36.00
CA ARG A 54 7.36 42.63 -36.85
C ARG A 54 8.16 42.61 -38.16
N SER A 55 8.50 41.42 -38.63
CA SER A 55 8.75 41.05 -40.03
C SER A 55 8.44 39.53 -40.15
N GLY A 56 7.69 38.96 -41.09
CA GLY A 56 7.30 39.37 -42.43
C GLY A 56 7.92 38.41 -43.46
N GLY A 57 7.11 37.49 -44.02
CA GLY A 57 7.46 36.62 -45.16
C GLY A 57 7.91 35.20 -44.77
N GLY A 58 7.55 34.11 -45.46
CA GLY A 58 6.79 33.92 -46.68
C GLY A 58 6.67 32.42 -46.96
N CYS A 59 5.57 32.04 -47.60
CA CYS A 59 5.21 30.68 -48.00
C CYS A 59 6.08 30.19 -49.17
N ARG A 60 6.64 28.97 -49.10
CA ARG A 60 6.96 28.14 -50.29
C ARG A 60 6.74 26.66 -49.98
N ARG A 61 5.96 26.02 -50.85
CA ARG A 61 5.80 24.57 -50.99
C ARG A 61 7.06 23.98 -51.63
N ALA A 62 7.47 22.80 -51.16
CA ALA A 62 8.17 21.81 -51.97
C ALA A 62 7.64 20.43 -51.58
N ALA A 63 7.20 19.69 -52.60
CA ALA A 63 6.72 18.33 -52.50
C ALA A 63 7.90 17.34 -52.60
N GLY A 64 7.76 16.16 -51.99
CA GLY A 64 8.45 14.95 -52.47
C GLY A 64 9.00 13.99 -51.41
N LEU A 65 8.38 12.81 -51.36
CA LEU A 65 8.89 11.50 -50.95
C LEU A 65 9.04 11.18 -49.46
N GLY A 66 8.09 10.36 -49.00
CA GLY A 66 8.12 9.71 -47.69
C GLY A 66 8.82 8.36 -47.70
N LEU A 67 9.26 7.96 -46.52
CA LEU A 67 9.39 6.57 -46.07
C LEU A 67 8.75 6.53 -44.68
N GLY A 68 7.56 5.94 -44.62
CA GLY A 68 6.73 5.88 -43.41
C GLY A 68 7.23 4.81 -42.44
N LEU A 69 7.52 5.21 -41.21
CA LEU A 69 7.51 4.31 -40.05
C LEU A 69 6.05 4.05 -39.71
N GLY A 70 5.52 2.92 -40.20
CA GLY A 70 4.17 2.46 -39.93
C GLY A 70 3.99 2.04 -38.48
N GLY A 71 3.76 3.01 -37.59
CA GLY A 71 3.14 2.76 -36.29
C GLY A 71 1.71 2.29 -36.51
N LYS A 72 1.42 1.04 -36.11
CA LYS A 72 0.07 0.46 -36.17
C LYS A 72 -0.90 1.39 -35.40
N PRO A 73 -1.99 1.88 -36.02
CA PRO A 73 -2.94 2.72 -35.30
C PRO A 73 -3.57 1.91 -34.16
N PRO A 74 -3.96 2.56 -33.03
CA PRO A 74 -4.57 1.87 -31.91
C PRO A 74 -5.82 1.14 -32.38
N ALA A 75 -6.03 -0.08 -31.88
CA ALA A 75 -7.17 -0.90 -32.23
C ALA A 75 -8.47 -0.13 -31.94
N ALA A 76 -9.21 0.25 -32.98
CA ALA A 76 -10.55 0.79 -32.86
C ALA A 76 -11.55 -0.36 -32.74
N ASN A 77 -12.61 -0.17 -31.96
CA ASN A 77 -13.75 -1.09 -32.01
C ASN A 77 -14.44 -1.00 -33.39
N ARG A 78 -15.36 -1.92 -33.70
CA ARG A 78 -16.09 -1.96 -34.99
C ARG A 78 -16.91 -0.69 -35.32
N SER A 79 -16.96 0.29 -34.42
CA SER A 79 -17.64 1.58 -34.58
C SER A 79 -16.71 2.81 -34.62
N GLY A 80 -15.38 2.62 -34.72
CA GLY A 80 -14.43 3.73 -34.88
C GLY A 80 -14.28 4.64 -33.66
N GLN A 81 -14.77 4.22 -32.49
CA GLN A 81 -14.55 4.97 -31.25
C GLN A 81 -13.21 4.56 -30.62
N PRO A 82 -12.47 5.52 -30.00
CA PRO A 82 -11.30 5.16 -29.20
C PRO A 82 -11.75 4.18 -28.12
N VAL A 83 -11.01 3.08 -27.97
CA VAL A 83 -11.26 2.10 -26.90
C VAL A 83 -11.17 2.87 -25.58
N ARG A 84 -12.31 3.03 -24.91
CA ARG A 84 -12.34 3.57 -23.56
C ARG A 84 -11.65 2.56 -22.67
N HIS A 85 -10.36 2.74 -22.41
CA HIS A 85 -9.69 2.06 -21.31
C HIS A 85 -10.52 2.36 -20.06
N ASN A 86 -10.97 1.30 -19.39
CA ASN A 86 -11.66 1.44 -18.13
C ASN A 86 -10.69 2.15 -17.16
N ARG A 87 -10.94 3.42 -16.85
CA ARG A 87 -10.10 4.24 -15.96
C ARG A 87 -9.92 3.61 -14.55
N ASN A 88 -10.70 2.58 -14.24
CA ASN A 88 -10.63 1.80 -13.01
C ASN A 88 -9.63 0.62 -13.07
N ARG A 89 -8.70 0.58 -14.03
CA ARG A 89 -7.67 -0.49 -14.14
C ARG A 89 -6.23 0.02 -14.24
N LEU A 90 -6.00 1.32 -14.09
CA LEU A 90 -4.65 1.86 -14.14
C LEU A 90 -3.93 1.59 -12.81
N PRO A 91 -2.62 1.30 -12.83
CA PRO A 91 -1.82 1.24 -11.61
C PRO A 91 -1.99 2.50 -10.79
N ILE A 92 -1.80 2.40 -9.47
CA ILE A 92 -2.05 3.51 -8.57
C ILE A 92 -1.22 4.75 -8.95
N TYR A 93 0.00 4.54 -9.43
CA TYR A 93 0.94 5.58 -9.85
C TYR A 93 0.78 6.06 -11.30
N ASP A 94 -0.22 5.57 -12.05
CA ASP A 94 -0.42 5.98 -13.44
C ASP A 94 -0.65 7.51 -13.55
N PRO A 95 0.06 8.22 -14.45
CA PRO A 95 -0.07 9.68 -14.61
C PRO A 95 -1.48 10.16 -14.98
N ALA A 96 -2.34 9.30 -15.53
CA ALA A 96 -3.73 9.64 -15.82
C ALA A 96 -4.64 9.65 -14.57
N ASN A 97 -4.14 9.21 -13.41
CA ASN A 97 -4.85 9.36 -12.14
C ASN A 97 -4.83 10.83 -11.68
N PRO A 98 -5.94 11.37 -11.14
CA PRO A 98 -5.97 12.73 -10.59
C PRO A 98 -4.93 12.93 -9.48
N THR A 99 -4.32 14.12 -9.42
CA THR A 99 -3.32 14.49 -8.40
C THR A 99 -3.81 14.36 -6.97
N SER A 100 -5.11 14.58 -6.73
CA SER A 100 -5.73 14.34 -5.42
C SER A 100 -5.58 12.89 -4.93
N ARG A 101 -5.47 11.91 -5.83
CA ARG A 101 -5.18 10.51 -5.46
C ARG A 101 -3.72 10.35 -5.00
N ALA A 102 -2.79 11.11 -5.56
CA ALA A 102 -1.40 11.08 -5.13
C ALA A 102 -1.23 11.64 -3.72
N ASP A 103 -1.97 12.69 -3.36
CA ASP A 103 -1.95 13.23 -2.00
C ASP A 103 -2.59 12.28 -0.98
N LEU A 104 -3.71 11.64 -1.33
CA LEU A 104 -4.33 10.63 -0.47
C LEU A 104 -3.45 9.39 -0.25
N ARG A 105 -2.69 8.95 -1.26
CA ARG A 105 -1.76 7.82 -1.10
C ARG A 105 -0.66 8.09 -0.09
N LYS A 106 -0.16 9.32 -0.02
CA LYS A 106 0.90 9.74 0.91
C LYS A 106 0.38 9.94 2.34
N ALA A 107 -0.94 9.86 2.55
CA ALA A 107 -1.51 10.07 3.87
C ALA A 107 -0.94 9.06 4.85
N SER A 108 -0.26 9.56 5.87
CA SER A 108 0.21 8.79 7.01
C SER A 108 -0.76 8.95 8.16
N ILE A 109 -0.98 7.86 8.90
CA ILE A 109 -1.77 7.90 10.13
C ILE A 109 -0.77 7.78 11.28
N PRO A 110 -0.59 8.81 12.12
CA PRO A 110 0.45 8.81 13.16
C PRO A 110 0.40 7.61 14.11
N VAL A 111 -0.79 7.06 14.38
CA VAL A 111 -0.98 5.87 15.23
C VAL A 111 -0.39 4.59 14.63
N PHE A 112 -0.12 4.57 13.33
CA PHE A 112 0.51 3.45 12.64
C PHE A 112 2.02 3.61 12.50
N LEU A 113 2.62 4.63 13.13
CA LEU A 113 4.07 4.82 13.14
C LEU A 113 4.62 4.45 14.52
N CYS A 114 5.67 3.65 14.54
CA CYS A 114 6.36 3.29 15.78
C CYS A 114 7.35 4.40 16.16
N PRO A 115 7.28 4.96 17.38
CA PRO A 115 8.23 6.00 17.83
C PRO A 115 9.68 5.53 17.93
N SER A 116 9.91 4.23 18.10
CA SER A 116 11.25 3.63 18.15
C SER A 116 11.80 3.29 16.77
N ASP A 117 10.99 3.42 15.72
CA ASP A 117 11.43 3.05 14.38
C ASP A 117 12.60 3.91 13.89
N THR A 118 13.47 3.28 13.12
CA THR A 118 14.54 3.96 12.39
C THR A 118 14.04 4.42 11.03
N LYS A 119 14.64 5.49 10.51
CA LYS A 119 14.35 5.95 9.16
C LYS A 119 14.74 4.87 8.13
N GLY A 120 13.78 4.45 7.31
CA GLY A 120 14.03 3.48 6.23
C GLY A 120 14.76 4.10 5.04
N PRO A 121 15.26 3.27 4.09
CA PRO A 121 16.13 3.74 2.99
C PRO A 121 15.50 4.79 2.08
N THR A 122 14.20 4.66 1.78
CA THR A 122 13.43 5.60 0.93
C THR A 122 12.41 6.41 1.73
N ASP A 123 12.48 6.37 3.06
CA ASP A 123 11.60 7.11 3.95
C ASP A 123 11.90 8.62 3.83
N SER A 124 10.86 9.44 3.66
CA SER A 124 10.99 10.90 3.65
C SER A 124 11.27 11.47 5.04
N GLY A 125 10.97 10.73 6.11
CA GLY A 125 10.90 11.22 7.49
C GLY A 125 9.63 12.02 7.79
N SER A 126 8.71 12.15 6.82
CA SER A 126 7.45 12.88 6.93
C SER A 126 6.22 11.95 6.87
N GLY A 127 6.40 10.66 7.18
CA GLY A 127 5.32 9.67 7.23
C GLY A 127 4.97 9.02 5.88
N PHE A 128 5.74 9.28 4.82
CA PHE A 128 5.63 8.59 3.54
C PHE A 128 7.01 8.18 3.02
N PHE A 129 7.05 7.24 2.10
CA PHE A 129 8.28 6.78 1.45
C PHE A 129 8.03 6.56 -0.04
N THR A 130 9.11 6.58 -0.82
CA THR A 130 9.05 6.29 -2.25
C THR A 130 9.22 4.80 -2.47
N ILE A 131 8.20 4.17 -3.08
CA ILE A 131 8.28 2.75 -3.46
C ILE A 131 8.92 2.60 -4.83
N GLY A 132 9.85 1.66 -4.96
CA GLY A 132 10.58 1.38 -6.20
C GLY A 132 9.97 0.25 -7.03
N THR A 133 10.33 0.20 -8.31
CA THR A 133 10.07 -0.95 -9.17
C THR A 133 10.78 -2.18 -8.62
N ASP A 134 10.19 -3.35 -8.86
CA ASP A 134 10.90 -4.60 -8.68
C ASP A 134 12.12 -4.66 -9.62
N ASP A 135 13.29 -4.89 -9.05
CA ASP A 135 14.58 -5.02 -9.73
C ASP A 135 14.97 -6.49 -9.96
N GLY A 136 14.16 -7.44 -9.46
CA GLY A 136 14.44 -8.88 -9.50
C GLY A 136 15.55 -9.32 -8.55
N ALA A 137 16.05 -8.44 -7.68
CA ALA A 137 17.05 -8.78 -6.68
C ALA A 137 16.34 -9.14 -5.37
N GLU A 138 16.40 -10.41 -4.98
CA GLU A 138 15.73 -10.91 -3.77
C GLU A 138 16.51 -10.60 -2.49
N GLU A 139 17.83 -10.42 -2.61
CA GLU A 139 18.76 -10.28 -1.48
C GLU A 139 19.93 -9.37 -1.82
N THR A 140 20.43 -8.62 -0.83
CA THR A 140 21.66 -7.83 -0.95
C THR A 140 22.60 -8.17 0.19
N THR A 141 23.80 -8.65 -0.13
CA THR A 141 24.85 -8.84 0.87
C THR A 141 25.58 -7.52 1.12
N VAL A 142 25.59 -7.05 2.37
CA VAL A 142 26.39 -5.89 2.81
C VAL A 142 27.39 -6.36 3.86
N ASN A 143 28.69 -6.18 3.62
CA ASN A 143 29.77 -6.57 4.52
C ASN A 143 29.73 -8.06 4.94
N GLY A 144 29.30 -8.95 4.05
CA GLY A 144 29.21 -10.39 4.32
C GLY A 144 27.98 -10.83 5.09
N GLN A 145 27.07 -9.89 5.44
CA GLN A 145 25.77 -10.19 6.01
C GLN A 145 24.69 -10.05 4.93
N LEU A 146 23.84 -11.07 4.82
CA LEU A 146 22.69 -11.07 3.92
C LEU A 146 21.61 -10.14 4.46
N TYR A 147 21.11 -9.25 3.61
CA TYR A 147 20.03 -8.34 3.95
C TYR A 147 18.98 -8.33 2.85
N HIS A 148 17.73 -8.48 3.24
CA HIS A 148 16.58 -8.36 2.33
C HIS A 148 16.18 -6.89 2.21
N PHE A 149 17.09 -6.02 1.77
CA PHE A 149 16.74 -4.62 1.50
C PHE A 149 15.74 -4.56 0.35
N VAL A 150 14.53 -4.13 0.66
CA VAL A 150 13.43 -3.94 -0.30
C VAL A 150 13.39 -2.50 -0.79
N ASP A 151 13.90 -1.56 0.00
CA ASP A 151 14.10 -0.17 -0.39
C ASP A 151 15.59 0.18 -0.38
N GLY A 152 15.99 1.15 -1.20
CA GLY A 152 17.36 1.66 -1.25
C GLY A 152 17.93 1.69 -2.67
N GLU A 153 19.06 2.38 -2.84
CA GLU A 153 19.73 2.47 -4.14
C GLU A 153 20.49 1.17 -4.49
N PRO A 154 20.54 0.77 -5.78
CA PRO A 154 19.87 1.40 -6.92
C PRO A 154 18.37 1.06 -6.98
N PHE A 155 17.49 2.05 -7.20
CA PHE A 155 16.07 1.77 -7.47
C PHE A 155 15.46 2.72 -8.50
N VAL A 156 14.42 2.26 -9.20
CA VAL A 156 13.60 3.13 -10.08
C VAL A 156 12.31 3.51 -9.34
N PRO A 157 12.06 4.78 -9.03
CA PRO A 157 10.89 5.18 -8.26
C PRO A 157 9.59 4.98 -9.04
N LEU A 158 8.56 4.43 -8.38
CA LEU A 158 7.19 4.32 -8.90
C LEU A 158 6.30 5.46 -8.39
N CYS A 159 6.15 5.55 -7.07
CA CYS A 159 5.37 6.61 -6.42
C CYS A 159 5.61 6.70 -4.92
N ASP A 160 5.12 7.77 -4.31
CA ASP A 160 5.08 7.90 -2.87
C ASP A 160 3.80 7.28 -2.28
N VAL A 161 3.96 6.59 -1.15
CA VAL A 161 2.90 5.98 -0.36
C VAL A 161 3.11 6.22 1.13
N GLY A 162 2.02 6.31 1.89
CA GLY A 162 2.02 6.49 3.33
C GLY A 162 2.66 5.30 4.03
N LYS A 163 3.55 5.61 4.98
CA LYS A 163 4.26 4.63 5.79
C LYS A 163 3.35 4.06 6.89
N SER A 164 3.57 2.79 7.21
CA SER A 164 3.08 2.09 8.40
C SER A 164 4.20 1.23 8.98
N ASN A 165 4.26 1.13 10.30
CA ASN A 165 5.06 0.15 11.03
C ASN A 165 4.22 -1.03 11.50
N TYR A 166 2.92 -1.05 11.25
CA TYR A 166 2.05 -2.14 11.66
C TYR A 166 1.38 -2.74 10.43
N VAL A 167 1.52 -4.05 10.25
CA VAL A 167 1.02 -4.80 9.09
C VAL A 167 0.12 -5.95 9.53
N GLY A 168 -0.78 -6.40 8.66
CA GLY A 168 -1.64 -7.54 8.96
C GLY A 168 -0.84 -8.85 9.05
N VAL A 169 -1.33 -9.82 9.81
CA VAL A 169 -0.67 -11.14 9.88
C VAL A 169 -1.21 -12.05 8.76
N TYR A 170 -0.32 -12.46 7.85
CA TYR A 170 -0.59 -13.42 6.78
C TYR A 170 -0.66 -14.85 7.30
N GLY A 171 0.19 -15.17 8.27
CA GLY A 171 0.31 -16.49 8.86
C GLY A 171 1.77 -16.93 8.94
N THR A 172 2.04 -18.20 8.65
CA THR A 172 3.36 -18.85 8.81
C THR A 172 3.89 -19.44 7.50
N THR A 173 3.26 -19.12 6.36
CA THR A 173 3.65 -19.63 5.05
C THR A 173 4.08 -18.51 4.13
N GLU A 174 4.77 -18.87 3.05
CA GLU A 174 5.27 -17.94 2.04
C GLU A 174 4.14 -17.22 1.29
N VAL A 175 4.14 -15.88 1.38
CA VAL A 175 3.11 -15.03 0.75
C VAL A 175 3.16 -15.12 -0.77
N ASP A 176 4.36 -15.35 -1.32
CA ASP A 176 4.62 -15.30 -2.75
C ASP A 176 4.13 -16.53 -3.50
N GLU A 177 4.14 -17.69 -2.83
CA GLU A 177 3.64 -18.95 -3.40
C GLU A 177 2.12 -18.95 -3.55
N SER A 178 1.41 -18.62 -2.45
CA SER A 178 -0.05 -18.79 -2.38
C SER A 178 -0.78 -17.60 -1.75
N PRO A 179 -0.65 -16.37 -2.29
CA PRO A 179 -1.06 -15.13 -1.61
C PRO A 179 -2.54 -15.03 -1.19
N ALA A 180 -3.42 -15.89 -1.71
CA ALA A 180 -4.84 -15.96 -1.33
C ALA A 180 -5.16 -17.06 -0.31
N GLU A 181 -4.16 -17.78 0.20
CA GLU A 181 -4.32 -18.99 0.99
C GLU A 181 -3.58 -18.93 2.34
N GLY A 182 -3.21 -17.72 2.80
CA GLY A 182 -2.58 -17.53 4.11
C GLY A 182 -3.41 -18.14 5.25
N ASN A 183 -2.72 -18.67 6.26
CA ASN A 183 -3.31 -19.32 7.44
C ASN A 183 -3.54 -18.37 8.64
N GLY A 184 -3.12 -17.11 8.55
CA GLY A 184 -3.44 -16.03 9.50
C GLY A 184 -4.76 -15.31 9.21
N ILE A 185 -4.90 -14.06 9.66
CA ILE A 185 -6.15 -13.27 9.53
C ILE A 185 -6.21 -12.46 8.21
N PHE A 186 -5.08 -11.94 7.73
CA PHE A 186 -5.01 -11.06 6.57
C PHE A 186 -4.26 -11.70 5.41
N PHE A 187 -4.96 -11.99 4.33
CA PHE A 187 -4.36 -12.46 3.09
C PHE A 187 -5.15 -11.92 1.91
N ARG A 188 -4.65 -12.10 0.68
CA ARG A 188 -5.24 -11.48 -0.51
C ARG A 188 -6.71 -11.85 -0.65
N ASN A 189 -7.57 -10.83 -0.67
CA ASN A 189 -9.02 -10.95 -0.79
C ASN A 189 -9.72 -11.71 0.36
N SER A 190 -9.06 -11.89 1.50
CA SER A 190 -9.63 -12.56 2.66
C SER A 190 -10.87 -11.85 3.21
N ARG A 191 -11.77 -12.64 3.79
CA ARG A 191 -12.95 -12.19 4.54
C ARG A 191 -13.10 -13.06 5.78
N VAL A 192 -12.17 -12.88 6.72
CA VAL A 192 -12.16 -13.64 7.97
C VAL A 192 -13.13 -12.98 8.95
N ALA A 193 -14.11 -13.75 9.44
CA ALA A 193 -15.01 -13.37 10.52
C ALA A 193 -14.48 -13.92 11.85
N PHE A 194 -14.88 -13.34 12.99
CA PHE A 194 -14.40 -13.78 14.30
C PHE A 194 -14.62 -15.27 14.57
N HIS A 195 -15.72 -15.86 14.10
CA HIS A 195 -15.99 -17.29 14.27
C HIS A 195 -15.08 -18.20 13.43
N ASN A 196 -14.28 -17.66 12.51
CA ASN A 196 -13.27 -18.39 11.76
C ASN A 196 -11.92 -18.42 12.49
N ILE A 197 -11.78 -17.73 13.63
CA ILE A 197 -10.58 -17.72 14.47
C ILE A 197 -10.75 -18.81 15.53
N LEU A 198 -10.48 -20.05 15.12
CA LEU A 198 -10.75 -21.26 15.91
C LEU A 198 -9.75 -21.44 17.05
N ASP A 199 -8.54 -20.90 16.92
CA ASP A 199 -7.52 -20.92 17.98
C ASP A 199 -7.85 -19.91 19.11
N GLY A 200 -8.90 -19.10 18.91
CA GLY A 200 -9.42 -18.14 19.86
C GLY A 200 -8.90 -16.73 19.62
N THR A 201 -9.79 -15.73 19.68
CA THR A 201 -9.45 -14.34 19.38
C THR A 201 -8.36 -13.75 20.29
N SER A 202 -8.23 -14.26 21.52
CA SER A 202 -7.21 -13.85 22.47
C SER A 202 -5.86 -14.57 22.31
N HIS A 203 -5.77 -15.54 21.39
CA HIS A 203 -4.56 -16.31 21.09
C HIS A 203 -4.16 -16.25 19.62
N THR A 204 -4.85 -15.46 18.80
CA THR A 204 -4.42 -15.22 17.41
C THR A 204 -3.97 -13.77 17.24
N VAL A 205 -2.75 -13.56 16.78
CA VAL A 205 -2.25 -12.24 16.39
C VAL A 205 -2.87 -11.81 15.05
N MET A 206 -3.24 -10.54 14.99
CA MET A 206 -3.98 -9.93 13.89
C MET A 206 -3.12 -8.89 13.16
N ILE A 207 -2.39 -8.07 13.90
CA ILE A 207 -1.49 -7.04 13.38
C ILE A 207 -0.18 -7.14 14.15
N GLY A 208 0.95 -7.08 13.45
CA GLY A 208 2.28 -7.05 14.07
C GLY A 208 3.09 -5.84 13.63
N GLU A 209 4.05 -5.47 14.48
CA GLU A 209 4.98 -4.38 14.22
C GLU A 209 6.13 -4.82 13.29
N ARG A 210 6.58 -3.90 12.44
CA ARG A 210 7.76 -4.01 11.56
C ARG A 210 8.48 -2.68 11.49
N HIS A 211 9.79 -2.69 11.73
CA HIS A 211 10.64 -1.51 11.58
C HIS A 211 10.99 -1.24 10.11
N ALA A 212 11.32 0.00 9.76
CA ALA A 212 11.58 0.41 8.38
C ALA A 212 13.01 0.19 7.88
N LYS A 213 13.89 -0.39 8.72
CA LYS A 213 15.34 -0.52 8.44
C LYS A 213 15.65 -1.11 7.05
N TYR A 214 14.93 -2.15 6.63
CA TYR A 214 15.13 -2.84 5.35
C TYR A 214 14.15 -2.40 4.26
N GLY A 215 13.09 -1.72 4.65
CA GLY A 215 12.07 -1.20 3.76
C GLY A 215 10.85 -0.75 4.56
N CYS A 216 10.05 0.13 3.97
CA CYS A 216 8.84 0.62 4.61
C CYS A 216 7.61 -0.23 4.23
N SER A 217 6.68 -0.38 5.18
CA SER A 217 5.37 -1.00 4.96
C SER A 217 4.29 0.06 4.70
N THR A 218 3.16 -0.33 4.12
CA THR A 218 2.07 0.59 3.77
C THR A 218 0.69 -0.08 3.83
N TRP A 219 -0.33 0.70 4.18
CA TRP A 219 -1.75 0.31 4.03
C TRP A 219 -2.40 0.86 2.76
N ALA A 220 -1.64 1.51 1.87
CA ALA A 220 -2.15 2.01 0.58
C ALA A 220 -2.58 0.89 -0.39
N GLY A 221 -2.31 -0.37 -0.04
CA GLY A 221 -2.59 -1.57 -0.83
C GLY A 221 -1.34 -2.10 -1.54
N VAL A 222 -1.55 -3.08 -2.42
CA VAL A 222 -0.49 -3.65 -3.26
C VAL A 222 -0.19 -2.69 -4.41
N VAL A 223 1.06 -2.23 -4.51
CA VAL A 223 1.53 -1.42 -5.63
C VAL A 223 2.06 -2.36 -6.71
N ALA A 224 1.30 -2.54 -7.79
CA ALA A 224 1.67 -3.46 -8.85
C ALA A 224 3.05 -3.12 -9.44
N GLY A 225 3.91 -4.13 -9.59
CA GLY A 225 5.26 -3.97 -10.16
C GLY A 225 6.28 -3.35 -9.21
N SER A 226 5.93 -3.13 -7.94
CA SER A 226 6.91 -2.71 -6.93
C SER A 226 7.67 -3.90 -6.34
N LYS A 227 8.87 -3.64 -5.82
CA LYS A 227 9.65 -4.63 -5.06
C LYS A 227 8.90 -5.06 -3.79
N ALA A 228 8.86 -6.37 -3.54
CA ALA A 228 8.14 -7.04 -2.45
C ALA A 228 6.66 -6.61 -2.32
N GLN A 229 5.97 -6.37 -3.45
CA GLN A 229 4.61 -5.81 -3.49
C GLN A 229 3.58 -6.51 -2.59
N ARG A 230 3.73 -7.83 -2.33
CA ARG A 230 2.75 -8.65 -1.60
C ARG A 230 2.92 -8.60 -0.08
N VAL A 231 4.11 -8.32 0.41
CA VAL A 231 4.48 -8.36 1.83
C VAL A 231 4.64 -6.96 2.46
N ARG A 232 4.33 -5.90 1.71
CA ARG A 232 4.36 -4.52 2.23
C ARG A 232 3.21 -4.20 3.18
N ASN A 233 2.14 -4.98 3.16
CA ASN A 233 0.94 -4.75 3.95
C ASN A 233 0.55 -5.93 4.85
N VAL A 234 1.25 -7.05 4.71
CA VAL A 234 1.14 -8.21 5.59
C VAL A 234 2.53 -8.73 5.97
N GLY A 235 2.62 -9.46 7.07
CA GLY A 235 3.82 -10.15 7.48
C GLY A 235 3.59 -11.62 7.83
N VAL A 236 4.69 -12.36 7.83
CA VAL A 236 4.76 -13.80 8.13
C VAL A 236 5.45 -13.97 9.48
N GLY A 237 5.04 -14.99 10.22
CA GLY A 237 5.67 -15.37 11.48
C GLY A 237 6.30 -16.75 11.40
N ASP A 238 7.16 -16.96 10.40
CA ASP A 238 8.02 -18.12 10.23
C ASP A 238 9.34 -17.96 11.03
N HIS A 239 9.76 -16.72 11.29
CA HIS A 239 10.83 -16.40 12.23
C HIS A 239 10.29 -15.71 13.47
N THR A 240 10.84 -16.05 14.63
CA THR A 240 10.51 -15.38 15.90
C THR A 240 10.75 -13.85 15.83
N PRO A 241 10.07 -13.06 16.66
CA PRO A 241 10.24 -11.60 16.66
C PRO A 241 11.72 -11.18 16.76
N ASN A 242 12.14 -10.24 15.90
CA ASN A 242 13.53 -9.76 15.82
C ASN A 242 14.61 -10.84 15.58
N ASN A 243 14.26 -12.02 15.06
CA ASN A 243 15.24 -13.06 14.74
C ASN A 243 16.38 -12.50 13.86
N PRO A 244 17.66 -12.79 14.13
CA PRO A 244 18.77 -12.29 13.30
C PRO A 244 18.69 -12.65 11.81
N GLU A 245 18.01 -13.75 11.48
CA GLU A 245 17.84 -14.28 10.12
C GLU A 245 16.56 -13.76 9.44
N HIS A 246 15.85 -12.82 10.07
CA HIS A 246 14.57 -12.34 9.57
C HIS A 246 14.61 -11.82 8.14
N HIS A 247 13.53 -12.09 7.42
CA HIS A 247 13.22 -11.55 6.12
C HIS A 247 12.49 -10.20 6.22
N PHE A 248 12.28 -9.55 5.08
CA PHE A 248 11.56 -8.27 5.05
C PHE A 248 10.12 -8.40 5.55
N ASP A 249 9.50 -9.55 5.35
CA ASP A 249 8.12 -9.82 5.69
C ASP A 249 7.88 -10.22 7.15
N ASP A 250 8.94 -10.33 7.93
CA ASP A 250 8.85 -10.69 9.34
C ASP A 250 8.49 -9.50 10.24
N PHE A 251 8.21 -9.85 11.48
CA PHE A 251 7.85 -8.91 12.52
C PHE A 251 9.06 -8.49 13.34
N THR A 252 9.30 -7.18 13.36
CA THR A 252 10.51 -6.58 13.91
C THR A 252 10.20 -5.28 14.61
N SER A 253 11.04 -4.92 15.58
CA SER A 253 10.95 -3.69 16.33
C SER A 253 12.33 -3.25 16.82
N GLN A 254 12.46 -1.96 17.07
CA GLN A 254 13.63 -1.37 17.74
C GLN A 254 13.42 -1.25 19.26
N HIS A 255 12.33 -1.80 19.79
CA HIS A 255 12.09 -1.84 21.23
C HIS A 255 13.01 -2.89 21.92
N PRO A 256 13.64 -2.56 23.07
CA PRO A 256 14.58 -3.47 23.75
C PRO A 256 14.01 -4.80 24.27
N ALA A 257 12.69 -4.99 24.18
CA ALA A 257 12.00 -6.13 24.78
C ALA A 257 11.16 -6.92 23.76
N GLY A 258 11.31 -6.64 22.47
CA GLY A 258 10.60 -7.33 21.40
C GLY A 258 9.46 -6.53 20.81
N VAL A 259 8.53 -7.23 20.17
CA VAL A 259 7.67 -6.67 19.12
C VAL A 259 6.22 -6.59 19.62
N HIS A 260 5.52 -5.50 19.30
CA HIS A 260 4.11 -5.35 19.65
C HIS A 260 3.20 -6.02 18.63
N PHE A 261 2.20 -6.72 19.14
CA PHE A 261 1.14 -7.34 18.35
C PHE A 261 -0.24 -6.96 18.90
N VAL A 262 -1.19 -6.80 17.98
CA VAL A 262 -2.62 -6.69 18.27
C VAL A 262 -3.23 -8.07 18.06
N PHE A 263 -3.98 -8.57 19.04
CA PHE A 263 -4.68 -9.85 18.98
C PHE A 263 -6.09 -9.67 18.39
N GLY A 264 -6.71 -10.78 17.98
CA GLY A 264 -8.09 -10.78 17.45
C GLY A 264 -9.13 -10.22 18.42
N ASP A 265 -8.87 -10.24 19.73
CA ASP A 265 -9.70 -9.60 20.77
C ASP A 265 -9.42 -8.10 20.98
N ALA A 266 -8.59 -7.51 20.12
CA ALA A 266 -8.08 -6.14 20.18
C ALA A 266 -7.17 -5.82 21.38
N SER A 267 -6.75 -6.82 22.15
CA SER A 267 -5.69 -6.62 23.14
C SER A 267 -4.35 -6.42 22.45
N VAL A 268 -3.51 -5.57 23.04
CA VAL A 268 -2.13 -5.35 22.58
C VAL A 268 -1.19 -6.03 23.55
N ARG A 269 -0.29 -6.87 23.05
CA ARG A 269 0.73 -7.52 23.86
C ARG A 269 2.07 -7.43 23.15
N ARG A 270 3.12 -7.36 23.95
CA ARG A 270 4.49 -7.48 23.46
C ARG A 270 4.89 -8.95 23.52
N LEU A 271 5.34 -9.48 22.39
CA LEU A 271 6.00 -10.79 22.33
C LEU A 271 7.51 -10.57 22.38
N ASN A 272 8.19 -11.41 23.14
CA ASN A 272 9.63 -11.30 23.32
C ASN A 272 10.38 -12.08 22.23
N ASP A 273 11.62 -11.70 21.95
CA ASP A 273 12.44 -12.27 20.88
C ASP A 273 12.82 -13.75 21.11
N ALA A 274 12.74 -14.20 22.37
CA ALA A 274 13.05 -15.57 22.81
C ALA A 274 11.79 -16.42 23.05
N ILE A 275 10.64 -16.01 22.51
CA ILE A 275 9.43 -16.84 22.51
C ILE A 275 9.73 -18.16 21.82
N ASP A 276 9.18 -19.25 22.33
CA ASP A 276 9.27 -20.54 21.64
C ASP A 276 8.65 -20.42 20.24
N GLU A 277 9.38 -20.89 19.24
CA GLU A 277 9.01 -20.75 17.83
C GLU A 277 7.67 -21.42 17.53
N SER A 278 7.44 -22.63 18.07
CA SER A 278 6.17 -23.33 17.85
C SER A 278 5.00 -22.58 18.49
N VAL A 279 5.20 -21.98 19.66
CA VAL A 279 4.20 -21.12 20.30
C VAL A 279 3.96 -19.87 19.46
N TYR A 280 5.01 -19.26 18.91
CA TYR A 280 4.88 -18.05 18.09
C TYR A 280 4.13 -18.31 16.78
N GLU A 281 4.50 -19.36 16.06
CA GLU A 281 3.83 -19.81 14.85
C GLU A 281 2.35 -20.08 15.12
N SER A 282 2.05 -20.77 16.22
CA SER A 282 0.68 -21.04 16.68
C SER A 282 -0.14 -19.75 16.79
N LEU A 283 0.43 -18.72 17.44
CA LEU A 283 -0.23 -17.42 17.59
C LEU A 283 -0.49 -16.74 16.22
N CYS A 284 0.32 -17.01 15.20
CA CYS A 284 0.18 -16.44 13.86
C CYS A 284 -0.89 -17.14 13.01
N THR A 285 -1.42 -18.29 13.43
CA THR A 285 -2.49 -18.99 12.71
C THR A 285 -3.88 -18.70 13.29
N ARG A 286 -4.91 -18.79 12.43
CA ARG A 286 -6.32 -18.63 12.85
C ARG A 286 -7.02 -19.97 13.14
N GLN A 287 -6.46 -21.07 12.63
CA GLN A 287 -7.07 -22.40 12.67
C GLN A 287 -6.01 -23.53 12.68
N GLY A 288 -4.90 -23.33 13.39
CA GLY A 288 -3.82 -24.32 13.58
C GLY A 288 -4.22 -25.48 14.47
N GLY A 289 -5.28 -25.32 15.27
CA GLY A 289 -5.83 -26.38 16.12
C GLY A 289 -5.14 -26.49 17.48
N GLU A 290 -4.38 -25.47 17.91
CA GLU A 290 -3.62 -25.50 19.17
C GLU A 290 -4.48 -25.25 20.43
N VAL A 291 -5.80 -25.23 20.30
CA VAL A 291 -6.72 -25.23 21.47
C VAL A 291 -6.77 -26.63 22.10
N GLY A 292 -5.80 -26.88 22.98
CA GLY A 292 -5.59 -28.09 23.81
C GLY A 292 -4.25 -28.72 23.45
N VAL A 293 -3.19 -28.64 24.27
CA VAL A 293 -3.08 -29.22 25.61
C VAL A 293 -2.03 -28.44 26.42
N ALA A 294 -2.44 -27.84 27.53
CA ALA A 294 -1.54 -27.64 28.67
C ALA A 294 -2.09 -28.55 29.78
N GLU A 295 -1.49 -29.74 29.91
CA GLU A 295 -1.56 -30.54 31.14
C GLU A 295 -0.64 -29.93 32.21
#